data_AF-A0A7M7N8N0-F1
#
_entry.id   AF-A0A7M7N8N0-F1
#
_cell.length_a   1.000
_cell.length_b   1.000
_cell.length_c   1.000
_cell.angle_alpha   90.00
_cell.angle_beta   90.00
_cell.angle_gamma   90.00
#
_symmetry.space_group_name_H-M   'P 1'
#
loop_
_entity.id
_entity.type
_entity.pdbx_description
1 polymer ?
#
loop_
_entity_poly.entity_id
_entity_poly.type
_entity_poly.pdbx_seq_one_letter_code
_entity_poly.pdbx_strand_id
1 'polypeptide(L)'
;MASLFDALGFKCEECGNDGDDETQGYKVVEQRHLCPTCARNLASAILADMSHGAIKWPCPQHESKEVELLCCKCKVAVCHTCALTTHHGHQMQDIEKFFAEKREIVKKDVEEISAKQNETQSFLDKIESCSREMDGHFIDIKEKVSVTFQTKSQDQKERNTVQVAKVNAEAEELIRQINEKRRMELAEINEQYDNEHETLVKDRDRVLAELKVIVDIVCRMTSEAKASAETTGEELESTAAVAKSIMVDCDGKTFHKKVAKYHEMGMDKLPCLDHDHLDKLSTVAKKIRFKRVDDEQKIGILTGKNASFEMVKTVNISSDIQEPFLLGAIDEQTVVFRNGNGSALYSVNVKSGSMETLLTDKKTRGIWDLAVLPDKGFVYSDYNAGLLQFCDRDGNDERSLALPNDESRFAFLTVDRKGKLLAASHNSGEIHVSDPETGSHLRTINDIECKPMMGIGTLANGDIIIRSGNSDICRIFRATGEVKMKFPLAGWSRRLNFHVGADDMIYVTYRTGLNQDYIGFVSLLSPNGDMRREKVIEFPTSYLYRYHPRCVVPVPGTVIILNGNALLIYKEIPGVCDLLN
;
A
#
# COMPACT_ATOMS: atom_id res chain seq x y z
N MET A 1 3.60 -33.51 88.85
CA MET A 1 2.94 -32.88 90.01
C MET A 1 3.06 -33.82 91.19
N ALA A 2 4.11 -33.63 91.98
CA ALA A 2 4.21 -34.16 93.33
C ALA A 2 3.68 -33.11 94.32
N SER A 3 3.33 -33.57 95.51
CA SER A 3 2.90 -32.83 96.70
C SER A 3 1.46 -32.32 96.70
N LEU A 4 0.68 -32.85 97.64
CA LEU A 4 -0.20 -32.07 98.50
C LEU A 4 -0.71 -32.96 99.66
N PHE A 5 -0.37 -32.52 100.88
CA PHE A 5 -0.95 -32.88 102.18
C PHE A 5 -0.33 -34.01 103.03
N ASP A 6 0.89 -33.74 103.52
CA ASP A 6 1.20 -33.89 104.94
C ASP A 6 0.63 -32.67 105.70
N ALA A 7 -0.43 -32.83 106.51
CA ALA A 7 -0.84 -31.83 107.51
C ALA A 7 -1.94 -32.34 108.48
N LEU A 8 -1.70 -33.39 109.26
CA LEU A 8 -2.37 -33.58 110.57
C LEU A 8 -1.37 -34.26 111.51
N GLY A 9 -0.65 -33.45 112.29
CA GLY A 9 0.34 -33.92 113.26
C GLY A 9 -0.34 -34.62 114.43
N PHE A 10 -0.43 -35.95 114.37
CA PHE A 10 -0.72 -36.81 115.52
C PHE A 10 0.59 -37.46 115.99
N LYS A 11 0.98 -37.16 117.23
CA LYS A 11 2.13 -37.76 117.90
C LYS A 11 1.81 -39.23 118.26
N CYS A 12 2.82 -40.07 118.23
CA CYS A 12 2.69 -41.51 118.47
C CYS A 12 2.34 -41.80 119.94
N GLU A 13 1.23 -42.48 120.21
CA GLU A 13 0.89 -42.93 121.57
C GLU A 13 1.87 -43.98 122.12
N GLU A 14 2.66 -44.66 121.28
CA GLU A 14 3.63 -45.68 121.71
C GLU A 14 5.05 -45.15 121.94
N CYS A 15 5.43 -43.98 121.44
CA CYS A 15 6.79 -43.44 121.68
C CYS A 15 6.88 -41.92 121.83
N GLY A 16 5.74 -41.24 122.04
CA GLY A 16 5.64 -39.78 122.05
C GLY A 16 6.17 -39.07 123.30
N ASN A 17 7.49 -39.12 123.55
CA ASN A 17 8.22 -38.33 124.58
C ASN A 17 7.65 -36.91 124.85
N ASP A 18 7.61 -36.37 126.09
CA ASP A 18 8.30 -36.70 127.35
C ASP A 18 7.37 -36.61 128.58
N GLY A 19 7.65 -37.41 129.63
CA GLY A 19 7.58 -36.95 131.04
C GLY A 19 6.58 -37.61 132.02
N ASP A 20 7.08 -38.59 132.78
CA ASP A 20 6.88 -38.97 134.19
C ASP A 20 5.49 -39.22 134.87
N ASP A 21 5.33 -40.49 135.25
CA ASP A 21 4.89 -41.13 136.52
C ASP A 21 3.76 -40.55 137.41
N GLU A 22 2.65 -41.28 137.53
CA GLU A 22 2.27 -42.07 138.74
C GLU A 22 0.85 -42.68 138.58
N THR A 23 0.69 -43.91 139.07
CA THR A 23 -0.41 -44.85 138.83
C THR A 23 -1.75 -44.55 139.52
N GLN A 24 -2.87 -44.76 138.81
CA GLN A 24 -4.08 -45.45 139.31
C GLN A 24 -4.95 -45.94 138.13
N GLY A 25 -5.41 -47.19 138.20
CA GLY A 25 -5.95 -47.94 137.07
C GLY A 25 -7.43 -47.69 136.74
N TYR A 26 -7.71 -47.60 135.44
CA TYR A 26 -9.02 -47.73 134.81
C TYR A 26 -8.86 -48.41 133.44
N LYS A 27 -9.84 -49.22 133.04
CA LYS A 27 -9.87 -49.91 131.75
C LYS A 27 -10.37 -48.95 130.67
N VAL A 28 -9.47 -48.48 129.81
CA VAL A 28 -9.79 -47.71 128.61
C VAL A 28 -9.82 -48.68 127.43
N VAL A 29 -10.90 -48.67 126.64
CA VAL A 29 -10.90 -49.28 125.30
C VAL A 29 -10.53 -48.17 124.33
N GLU A 30 -9.30 -48.19 123.85
CA GLU A 30 -8.74 -47.15 122.98
C GLU A 30 -8.63 -47.68 121.54
N GLN A 31 -9.11 -46.91 120.56
CA GLN A 31 -9.00 -47.21 119.14
C GLN A 31 -7.81 -46.43 118.56
N ARG A 32 -6.73 -47.13 118.19
CA ARG A 32 -5.48 -46.50 117.71
C ARG A 32 -5.31 -46.60 116.19
N HIS A 33 -4.83 -45.53 115.56
CA HIS A 33 -4.42 -45.52 114.15
C HIS A 33 -2.94 -45.88 114.01
N LEU A 34 -2.64 -47.02 113.37
CA LEU A 34 -1.28 -47.52 113.14
C LEU A 34 -0.87 -47.39 111.67
N CYS A 35 0.39 -47.04 111.40
CA CYS A 35 0.94 -47.08 110.04
C CYS A 35 1.14 -48.53 109.55
N PRO A 36 1.26 -48.80 108.24
CA PRO A 36 1.36 -50.17 107.71
C PRO A 36 2.54 -50.99 108.23
N THR A 37 3.60 -50.34 108.72
CA THR A 37 4.78 -51.00 109.29
C THR A 37 4.56 -51.34 110.77
N CYS A 38 4.02 -50.40 111.57
CA CYS A 38 3.64 -50.64 112.96
C CYS A 38 2.48 -51.62 113.08
N ALA A 39 1.50 -51.56 112.17
CA ALA A 39 0.41 -52.51 112.07
C ALA A 39 0.93 -53.92 111.75
N ARG A 40 1.93 -54.05 110.86
CA ARG A 40 2.59 -55.33 110.58
C ARG A 40 3.39 -55.83 111.78
N ASN A 41 4.16 -54.98 112.46
CA ASN A 41 4.93 -55.39 113.63
C ASN A 41 4.05 -55.74 114.82
N LEU A 42 2.94 -55.02 115.05
CA LEU A 42 1.95 -55.35 116.09
C LEU A 42 1.19 -56.63 115.73
N ALA A 43 0.83 -56.83 114.46
CA ALA A 43 0.25 -58.09 113.99
C ALA A 43 1.25 -59.25 114.13
N SER A 44 2.53 -59.05 113.83
CA SER A 44 3.59 -60.04 114.01
C SER A 44 3.88 -60.31 115.50
N ALA A 45 3.74 -59.32 116.39
CA ALA A 45 3.87 -59.49 117.84
C ALA A 45 2.67 -60.22 118.45
N ILE A 46 1.44 -59.88 118.03
CA ILE A 46 0.20 -60.59 118.40
C ILE A 46 0.24 -62.05 117.91
N LEU A 47 0.78 -62.29 116.70
CA LEU A 47 0.95 -63.64 116.16
C LEU A 47 2.11 -64.42 116.79
N ALA A 48 3.14 -63.74 117.32
CA ALA A 48 4.26 -64.37 118.02
C ALA A 48 3.88 -64.79 119.45
N ASP A 49 3.01 -64.03 120.14
CA ASP A 49 2.51 -64.33 121.50
C ASP A 49 1.51 -65.52 121.54
N MET A 50 1.02 -65.95 120.36
CA MET A 50 0.12 -67.11 120.21
C MET A 50 0.85 -68.44 119.92
N SER A 51 2.19 -68.48 119.95
CA SER A 51 2.97 -69.64 119.51
C SER A 51 3.58 -70.51 120.63
N HIS A 52 3.20 -70.31 121.90
CA HIS A 52 3.52 -71.23 122.98
C HIS A 52 2.26 -71.77 123.69
N GLY A 53 2.02 -73.07 123.49
CA GLY A 53 1.04 -73.87 124.25
C GLY A 53 -0.37 -73.78 123.67
N ALA A 54 -0.98 -74.94 123.40
CA ALA A 54 -2.38 -75.06 123.00
C ALA A 54 -3.24 -74.10 123.84
N ILE A 55 -3.76 -73.04 123.21
CA ILE A 55 -4.69 -72.12 123.87
C ILE A 55 -5.93 -72.95 124.13
N LYS A 56 -6.03 -73.41 125.36
CA LYS A 56 -7.12 -74.20 125.88
C LYS A 56 -8.27 -73.24 126.16
N TRP A 57 -9.06 -72.97 125.11
CA TRP A 57 -10.15 -71.99 125.17
C TRP A 57 -11.20 -72.46 126.18
N PRO A 58 -11.39 -71.75 127.31
CA PRO A 58 -12.36 -72.15 128.30
C PRO A 58 -13.76 -71.96 127.72
N CYS A 59 -14.66 -72.86 128.09
CA CYS A 59 -16.04 -72.77 127.69
C CYS A 59 -16.67 -71.55 128.34
N PRO A 60 -17.30 -70.66 127.55
CA PRO A 60 -17.87 -69.44 128.10
C PRO A 60 -18.95 -69.68 129.17
N GLN A 61 -19.51 -70.90 129.26
CA GLN A 61 -20.41 -71.29 130.34
C GLN A 61 -19.80 -72.20 131.41
N HIS A 62 -18.64 -72.79 131.14
CA HIS A 62 -17.94 -73.67 132.08
C HIS A 62 -16.46 -73.29 132.07
N GLU A 63 -16.09 -72.31 132.87
CA GLU A 63 -14.72 -71.73 132.86
C GLU A 63 -13.61 -72.77 133.06
N SER A 64 -13.89 -73.87 133.77
CA SER A 64 -12.92 -74.95 133.99
C SER A 64 -12.90 -76.05 132.93
N LYS A 65 -13.67 -75.93 131.83
CA LYS A 65 -13.75 -76.94 130.76
C LYS A 65 -13.50 -76.32 129.39
N GLU A 66 -12.70 -76.97 128.56
CA GLU A 66 -12.29 -76.43 127.27
C GLU A 66 -13.29 -76.70 126.15
N VAL A 67 -13.38 -75.78 125.18
CA VAL A 67 -14.18 -75.97 123.96
C VAL A 67 -13.39 -76.79 122.95
N GLU A 68 -13.99 -77.89 122.50
CA GLU A 68 -13.37 -78.83 121.54
C GLU A 68 -14.30 -79.06 120.34
N LEU A 69 -15.59 -78.72 120.48
CA LEU A 69 -16.63 -79.05 119.53
C LEU A 69 -17.28 -77.78 119.01
N LEU A 70 -17.37 -77.64 117.70
CA LEU A 70 -18.18 -76.63 117.04
C LEU A 70 -19.60 -77.15 116.84
N CYS A 71 -20.58 -76.44 117.38
CA CYS A 71 -21.98 -76.69 117.05
C CYS A 71 -22.27 -76.26 115.61
N CYS A 72 -22.48 -77.20 114.70
CA CYS A 72 -22.70 -76.92 113.28
C CYS A 72 -23.96 -76.09 113.01
N LYS A 73 -24.96 -76.17 113.88
CA LYS A 73 -26.21 -75.42 113.76
C LYS A 73 -26.06 -74.00 114.29
N CYS A 74 -25.52 -73.86 115.50
CA CYS A 74 -25.37 -72.56 116.16
C CYS A 74 -24.12 -71.79 115.70
N LYS A 75 -23.20 -72.46 115.01
CA LYS A 75 -21.91 -71.91 114.54
C LYS A 75 -21.04 -71.36 115.66
N VAL A 76 -21.08 -72.01 116.84
CA VAL A 76 -20.30 -71.61 118.02
C VAL A 76 -19.54 -72.80 118.59
N ALA A 77 -18.35 -72.53 119.13
CA ALA A 77 -17.50 -73.52 119.78
C ALA A 77 -17.96 -73.75 121.23
N VAL A 78 -18.10 -75.00 121.63
CA VAL A 78 -18.66 -75.42 122.91
C VAL A 78 -17.86 -76.58 123.51
N CYS A 79 -17.89 -76.73 124.84
CA CYS A 79 -17.32 -77.91 125.50
C CYS A 79 -18.30 -79.08 125.48
N HIS A 80 -17.79 -80.29 125.75
CA HIS A 80 -18.61 -81.50 125.82
C HIS A 80 -19.80 -81.39 126.79
N THR A 81 -19.67 -80.63 127.89
CA THR A 81 -20.79 -80.44 128.82
C THR A 81 -21.90 -79.61 128.18
N CYS A 82 -21.57 -78.46 127.58
CA CYS A 82 -22.55 -77.66 126.84
C CYS A 82 -23.14 -78.44 125.65
N ALA A 83 -22.35 -79.28 124.99
CA ALA A 83 -22.86 -80.12 123.91
C ALA A 83 -23.93 -81.10 124.39
N LEU A 84 -23.81 -81.63 125.60
CA LEU A 84 -24.75 -82.59 126.17
C LEU A 84 -25.91 -81.97 126.93
N THR A 85 -25.81 -80.71 127.36
CA THR A 85 -26.86 -80.03 128.15
C THR A 85 -27.61 -79.01 127.32
N THR A 86 -27.02 -77.84 127.09
CA THR A 86 -27.67 -76.69 126.46
C THR A 86 -27.76 -76.79 124.94
N HIS A 87 -26.84 -77.53 124.33
CA HIS A 87 -26.85 -77.83 122.91
C HIS A 87 -27.16 -79.30 122.61
N HIS A 88 -27.84 -79.98 123.55
CA HIS A 88 -28.23 -81.36 123.41
C HIS A 88 -29.05 -81.58 122.11
N GLY A 89 -28.64 -82.57 121.31
CA GLY A 89 -29.26 -82.88 120.03
C GLY A 89 -28.81 -82.02 118.85
N HIS A 90 -27.95 -81.01 119.04
CA HIS A 90 -27.32 -80.31 117.91
C HIS A 90 -26.11 -81.08 117.39
N GLN A 91 -25.90 -81.06 116.06
CA GLN A 91 -24.72 -81.67 115.45
C GLN A 91 -23.47 -80.89 115.87
N MET A 92 -22.50 -81.62 116.41
CA MET A 92 -21.20 -81.12 116.80
C MET A 92 -20.16 -81.64 115.82
N GLN A 93 -19.23 -80.79 115.43
CA GLN A 93 -18.07 -81.15 114.61
C GLN A 93 -16.82 -80.70 115.34
N ASP A 94 -15.76 -81.50 115.26
CA ASP A 94 -14.46 -81.11 115.78
C ASP A 94 -13.97 -79.81 115.12
N ILE A 95 -13.57 -78.85 115.94
CA ILE A 95 -13.26 -77.50 115.48
C ILE A 95 -11.97 -77.44 114.65
N GLU A 96 -10.98 -78.28 114.96
CA GLU A 96 -9.70 -78.31 114.25
C GLU A 96 -9.89 -78.87 112.83
N LYS A 97 -10.72 -79.91 112.70
CA LYS A 97 -11.04 -80.48 111.38
C LYS A 97 -11.71 -79.46 110.45
N PHE A 98 -12.62 -78.64 110.96
CA PHE A 98 -13.29 -77.59 110.18
C PHE A 98 -12.30 -76.53 109.66
N PHE A 99 -11.34 -76.10 110.50
CA PHE A 99 -10.35 -75.12 110.08
C PHE A 99 -9.37 -75.67 109.04
N ALA A 100 -8.99 -76.95 109.12
CA ALA A 100 -8.15 -77.58 108.11
C ALA A 100 -8.83 -77.58 106.72
N GLU A 101 -10.12 -77.97 106.65
CA GLU A 101 -10.89 -77.98 105.39
C GLU A 101 -11.00 -76.59 104.76
N LYS A 102 -11.22 -75.54 105.58
CA LYS A 102 -11.30 -74.16 105.08
C LYS A 102 -9.96 -73.60 104.62
N ARG A 103 -8.87 -73.95 105.29
CA ARG A 103 -7.52 -73.54 104.88
C ARG A 103 -7.15 -74.12 103.50
N GLU A 104 -7.51 -75.36 103.22
CA GLU A 104 -7.24 -75.99 101.92
C GLU A 104 -8.04 -75.35 100.77
N ILE A 105 -9.30 -74.97 101.00
CA ILE A 105 -10.09 -74.24 99.98
C ILE A 105 -9.44 -72.91 99.63
N VAL A 106 -9.08 -72.12 100.66
CA VAL A 106 -8.46 -70.82 100.45
C VAL A 106 -7.10 -70.95 99.76
N LYS A 107 -6.33 -71.98 100.09
CA LYS A 107 -5.06 -72.26 99.40
C LYS A 107 -5.26 -72.54 97.92
N LYS A 108 -6.25 -73.36 97.57
CA LYS A 108 -6.60 -73.65 96.17
C LYS A 108 -7.07 -72.39 95.43
N ASP A 109 -7.88 -71.56 96.06
CA ASP A 109 -8.35 -70.30 95.46
C ASP A 109 -7.20 -69.31 95.25
N VAL A 110 -6.25 -69.22 96.18
CA VAL A 110 -5.05 -68.38 96.04
C VAL A 110 -4.17 -68.86 94.89
N GLU A 111 -4.00 -70.17 94.73
CA GLU A 111 -3.26 -70.76 93.61
C GLU A 111 -3.96 -70.45 92.27
N GLU A 112 -5.28 -70.56 92.19
CA GLU A 112 -6.05 -70.26 90.97
C GLU A 112 -6.04 -68.75 90.62
N ILE A 113 -6.17 -67.87 91.62
CA ILE A 113 -6.08 -66.42 91.43
C ILE A 113 -4.69 -66.03 90.95
N SER A 114 -3.65 -66.61 91.55
CA SER A 114 -2.26 -66.34 91.14
C SER A 114 -1.99 -66.81 89.71
N ALA A 115 -2.55 -67.96 89.31
CA ALA A 115 -2.46 -68.44 87.93
C ALA A 115 -3.15 -67.49 86.94
N LYS A 116 -4.38 -67.04 87.23
CA LYS A 116 -5.11 -66.08 86.39
C LYS A 116 -4.45 -64.69 86.34
N GLN A 117 -3.84 -64.27 87.44
CA GLN A 117 -3.09 -63.01 87.49
C GLN A 117 -1.86 -63.07 86.56
N ASN A 118 -1.10 -64.17 86.60
CA ASN A 118 0.04 -64.38 85.71
C ASN A 118 -0.38 -64.48 84.24
N GLU A 119 -1.49 -65.16 83.94
CA GLU A 119 -2.03 -65.23 82.58
C GLU A 119 -2.46 -63.86 82.06
N THR A 120 -3.15 -63.07 82.89
CA THR A 120 -3.58 -61.70 82.55
C THR A 120 -2.38 -60.79 82.30
N GLN A 121 -1.34 -60.88 83.13
CA GLN A 121 -0.12 -60.10 82.94
C GLN A 121 0.58 -60.49 81.63
N SER A 122 0.71 -61.78 81.33
CA SER A 122 1.28 -62.25 80.06
C SER A 122 0.49 -61.76 78.84
N PHE A 123 -0.84 -61.64 78.95
CA PHE A 123 -1.67 -61.11 77.87
C PHE A 123 -1.49 -59.60 77.69
N LEU A 124 -1.37 -58.83 78.78
CA LEU A 124 -1.05 -57.40 78.73
C LEU A 124 0.30 -57.15 78.05
N ASP A 125 1.33 -57.91 78.41
CA ASP A 125 2.66 -57.79 77.80
C ASP A 125 2.61 -58.07 76.28
N LYS A 126 1.78 -59.03 75.85
CA LYS A 126 1.54 -59.31 74.42
C LYS A 126 0.83 -58.16 73.71
N ILE A 127 -0.18 -57.55 74.34
CA ILE A 127 -0.88 -56.37 73.77
C ILE A 127 0.12 -55.22 73.59
N GLU A 128 0.94 -54.94 74.60
CA GLU A 128 1.93 -53.87 74.51
C GLU A 128 2.99 -54.14 73.43
N SER A 129 3.45 -55.39 73.30
CA SER A 129 4.38 -55.76 72.22
C SER A 129 3.74 -55.57 70.85
N CYS A 130 2.51 -56.05 70.66
CA CYS A 130 1.78 -55.93 69.40
C CYS A 130 1.50 -54.46 69.04
N SER A 131 1.14 -53.62 70.01
CA SER A 131 0.98 -52.18 69.80
C SER A 131 2.26 -51.52 69.32
N ARG A 132 3.40 -51.81 69.97
CA ARG A 132 4.72 -51.27 69.58
C ARG A 132 5.12 -51.67 68.16
N GLU A 133 4.84 -52.92 67.77
CA GLU A 133 5.10 -53.40 66.41
C GLU A 133 4.23 -52.68 65.38
N MET A 134 2.94 -52.49 65.65
CA MET A 134 2.03 -51.74 64.77
C MET A 134 2.43 -50.28 64.63
N ASP A 135 2.77 -49.61 65.73
CA ASP A 135 3.24 -48.22 65.70
C ASP A 135 4.52 -48.08 64.85
N GLY A 136 5.47 -49.02 65.02
CA GLY A 136 6.68 -49.09 64.20
C GLY A 136 6.36 -49.25 62.71
N HIS A 137 5.41 -50.13 62.37
CA HIS A 137 4.99 -50.35 60.99
C HIS A 137 4.34 -49.10 60.36
N PHE A 138 3.46 -48.41 61.10
CA PHE A 138 2.82 -47.20 60.60
C PHE A 138 3.80 -46.03 60.43
N ILE A 139 4.83 -45.94 61.29
CA ILE A 139 5.93 -44.98 61.13
C ILE A 139 6.71 -45.26 59.84
N ASP A 140 7.10 -46.52 59.61
CA ASP A 140 7.82 -46.94 58.38
C ASP A 140 7.00 -46.68 57.11
N ILE A 141 5.70 -46.99 57.12
CA ILE A 141 4.81 -46.65 56.00
C ILE A 141 4.78 -45.14 55.76
N LYS A 142 4.63 -44.34 56.82
CA LYS A 142 4.56 -42.88 56.70
C LYS A 142 5.85 -42.30 56.12
N GLU A 143 7.00 -42.82 56.53
CA GLU A 143 8.30 -42.43 56.01
C GLU A 143 8.44 -42.82 54.54
N LYS A 144 8.12 -44.07 54.17
CA LYS A 144 8.14 -44.54 52.77
C LYS A 144 7.23 -43.72 51.87
N VAL A 145 6.01 -43.39 52.31
CA VAL A 145 5.09 -42.51 51.57
C VAL A 145 5.69 -41.13 51.39
N SER A 146 6.28 -40.55 52.44
CA SER A 146 6.87 -39.21 52.40
C SER A 146 8.07 -39.15 51.44
N VAL A 147 8.98 -40.12 51.52
CA VAL A 147 10.14 -40.22 50.61
C VAL A 147 9.68 -40.41 49.17
N THR A 148 8.73 -41.33 48.93
CA THR A 148 8.19 -41.58 47.58
C THR A 148 7.52 -40.35 46.99
N PHE A 149 6.77 -39.60 47.80
CA PHE A 149 6.14 -38.34 47.38
C PHE A 149 7.19 -37.28 47.04
N GLN A 150 8.21 -37.10 47.88
CA GLN A 150 9.28 -36.13 47.63
C GLN A 150 10.03 -36.44 46.33
N THR A 151 10.41 -37.70 46.11
CA THR A 151 11.08 -38.13 44.88
C THR A 151 10.21 -37.86 43.66
N LYS A 152 8.93 -38.31 43.67
CA LYS A 152 8.02 -38.06 42.54
C LYS A 152 7.76 -36.57 42.30
N SER A 153 7.67 -35.76 43.36
CA SER A 153 7.50 -34.32 43.25
C SER A 153 8.73 -33.66 42.61
N GLN A 154 9.93 -34.09 42.98
CA GLN A 154 11.18 -33.61 42.42
C GLN A 154 11.33 -34.01 40.95
N ASP A 155 11.09 -35.29 40.62
CA ASP A 155 11.09 -35.78 39.24
C ASP A 155 10.12 -34.97 38.36
N GLN A 156 8.93 -34.64 38.89
CA GLN A 156 7.95 -33.83 38.16
C GLN A 156 8.43 -32.39 37.96
N LYS A 157 9.09 -31.78 38.95
CA LYS A 157 9.67 -30.43 38.82
C LYS A 157 10.77 -30.41 37.76
N GLU A 158 11.64 -31.40 37.75
CA GLU A 158 12.72 -31.52 36.77
C GLU A 158 12.16 -31.70 35.36
N ARG A 159 11.19 -32.60 35.17
CA ARG A 159 10.48 -32.76 33.89
C ARG A 159 9.82 -31.47 33.41
N ASN A 160 9.12 -30.76 34.29
CA ASN A 160 8.51 -29.48 33.95
C ASN A 160 9.56 -28.44 33.55
N THR A 161 10.70 -28.38 34.24
CA THR A 161 11.79 -27.45 33.94
C THR A 161 12.38 -27.71 32.55
N VAL A 162 12.65 -28.98 32.22
CA VAL A 162 13.13 -29.38 30.88
C VAL A 162 12.11 -29.03 29.80
N GLN A 163 10.82 -29.26 30.05
CA GLN A 163 9.78 -28.97 29.06
C GLN A 163 9.60 -27.46 28.84
N VAL A 164 9.66 -26.64 29.89
CA VAL A 164 9.67 -25.17 29.78
C VAL A 164 10.89 -24.69 28.99
N ALA A 165 12.08 -25.23 29.28
CA ALA A 165 13.30 -24.86 28.55
C ALA A 165 13.20 -25.21 27.06
N LYS A 166 12.62 -26.36 26.71
CA LYS A 166 12.38 -26.75 25.32
C LYS A 166 11.42 -25.78 24.60
N VAL A 167 10.29 -25.45 25.23
CA VAL A 167 9.32 -24.49 24.66
C VAL A 167 9.96 -23.12 24.47
N ASN A 168 10.79 -22.66 25.42
CA ASN A 168 11.49 -21.40 25.29
C ASN A 168 12.52 -21.41 24.14
N ALA A 169 13.30 -22.48 24.00
CA ALA A 169 14.27 -22.60 22.91
C ALA A 169 13.58 -22.63 21.53
N GLU A 170 12.45 -23.33 21.41
CA GLU A 170 11.63 -23.32 20.19
C GLU A 170 11.08 -21.93 19.88
N ALA A 171 10.63 -21.18 20.90
CA ALA A 171 10.16 -19.81 20.74
C ALA A 171 11.28 -18.85 20.29
N GLU A 172 12.47 -18.97 20.87
CA GLU A 172 13.65 -18.16 20.50
C GLU A 172 14.07 -18.39 19.04
N GLU A 173 14.06 -19.64 18.58
CA GLU A 173 14.39 -19.97 17.19
C GLU A 173 13.36 -19.41 16.20
N LEU A 174 12.06 -19.49 16.53
CA LEU A 174 11.01 -18.87 15.71
C LEU A 174 11.15 -17.34 15.66
N ILE A 175 11.45 -16.69 16.79
CA ILE A 175 11.73 -15.24 16.84
C ILE A 175 12.92 -14.90 15.95
N ARG A 176 13.98 -15.72 15.96
CA ARG A 176 15.16 -15.52 15.11
C ARG A 176 14.80 -15.59 13.62
N GLN A 177 14.02 -16.59 13.22
CA GLN A 177 13.58 -16.76 11.83
C GLN A 177 12.69 -15.58 11.36
N ILE A 178 11.75 -15.14 12.20
CA ILE A 178 10.89 -13.98 11.91
C ILE A 178 11.74 -12.72 11.73
N ASN A 179 12.71 -12.49 12.61
CA ASN A 179 13.58 -11.32 12.54
C ASN A 179 14.48 -11.32 11.30
N GLU A 180 14.99 -12.48 10.89
CA GLU A 180 15.79 -12.61 9.66
C GLU A 180 14.94 -12.33 8.42
N LYS A 181 13.74 -12.93 8.34
CA LYS A 181 12.80 -12.68 7.25
C LYS A 181 12.43 -11.20 7.15
N ARG A 182 12.10 -10.57 8.28
CA ARG A 182 11.82 -9.12 8.34
C ARG A 182 13.00 -8.29 7.83
N ARG A 183 14.23 -8.66 8.17
CA ARG A 183 15.43 -7.94 7.73
C ARG A 183 15.60 -8.03 6.21
N MET A 184 15.41 -9.21 5.63
CA MET A 184 15.50 -9.39 4.18
C MET A 184 14.41 -8.62 3.44
N GLU A 185 13.15 -8.69 3.88
CA GLU A 185 12.04 -7.96 3.28
C GLU A 185 12.24 -6.43 3.36
N LEU A 186 12.74 -5.92 4.49
CA LEU A 186 13.07 -4.50 4.62
C LEU A 186 14.24 -4.07 3.73
N ALA A 187 15.24 -4.93 3.53
CA ALA A 187 16.35 -4.64 2.63
C ALA A 187 15.89 -4.55 1.17
N GLU A 188 15.02 -5.48 0.73
CA GLU A 188 14.45 -5.47 -0.61
C GLU A 188 13.57 -4.24 -0.86
N ILE A 189 12.71 -3.87 0.10
CA ILE A 189 11.88 -2.65 0.01
C ILE A 189 12.75 -1.40 -0.07
N ASN A 190 13.81 -1.31 0.74
CA ASN A 190 14.71 -0.15 0.73
C ASN A 190 15.49 -0.07 -0.59
N GLU A 191 15.99 -1.19 -1.11
CA GLU A 191 16.68 -1.22 -2.40
C GLU A 191 15.75 -0.80 -3.55
N GLN A 192 14.50 -1.27 -3.54
CA GLN A 192 13.50 -0.83 -4.51
C GLN A 192 13.23 0.67 -4.40
N TYR A 193 13.02 1.18 -3.18
CA TYR A 193 12.82 2.60 -2.93
C TYR A 193 14.01 3.44 -3.41
N ASP A 194 15.23 3.02 -3.12
CA ASP A 194 16.45 3.74 -3.52
C ASP A 194 16.57 3.80 -5.06
N ASN A 195 16.27 2.69 -5.74
CA ASN A 195 16.26 2.64 -7.21
C ASN A 195 15.19 3.59 -7.80
N GLU A 196 13.95 3.53 -7.30
CA GLU A 196 12.87 4.42 -7.75
C GLU A 196 13.20 5.89 -7.48
N HIS A 197 13.71 6.20 -6.29
CA HIS A 197 14.14 7.54 -5.92
C HIS A 197 15.28 8.05 -6.81
N GLU A 198 16.27 7.21 -7.14
CA GLU A 198 17.35 7.58 -8.07
C GLU A 198 16.81 7.92 -9.47
N THR A 199 15.83 7.17 -9.98
CA THR A 199 15.20 7.49 -11.27
C THR A 199 14.50 8.85 -11.26
N LEU A 200 13.77 9.17 -10.19
CA LEU A 200 13.10 10.47 -10.03
C LEU A 200 14.10 11.63 -9.90
N VAL A 201 15.23 11.41 -9.22
CA VAL A 201 16.33 12.39 -9.12
C VAL A 201 16.93 12.65 -10.50
N LYS A 202 17.19 11.61 -11.30
CA LYS A 202 17.69 11.76 -12.68
C LYS A 202 16.69 12.53 -13.56
N ASP A 203 15.39 12.23 -13.44
CA ASP A 203 14.36 12.92 -14.21
C ASP A 203 14.24 14.40 -13.82
N ARG A 204 14.31 14.71 -12.52
CA ARG A 204 14.38 16.08 -12.00
C ARG A 204 15.56 16.84 -12.58
N ASP A 205 16.76 16.27 -12.51
CA ASP A 205 17.98 16.94 -12.96
C ASP A 205 17.95 17.19 -14.48
N ARG A 206 17.38 16.26 -15.25
CA ARG A 206 17.09 16.45 -16.68
C ARG A 206 16.16 17.66 -16.91
N VAL A 207 15.03 17.74 -16.21
CA VAL A 207 14.07 18.86 -16.37
C VAL A 207 14.70 20.19 -15.98
N LEU A 208 15.50 20.23 -14.91
CA LEU A 208 16.22 21.44 -14.50
C LEU A 208 17.29 21.85 -15.52
N ALA A 209 18.00 20.89 -16.12
CA ALA A 209 18.95 21.17 -17.19
C ALA A 209 18.25 21.75 -18.43
N GLU A 210 17.09 21.20 -18.82
CA GLU A 210 16.28 21.78 -19.91
C GLU A 210 15.81 23.21 -19.59
N LEU A 211 15.34 23.46 -18.37
CA LEU A 211 14.92 24.80 -17.95
C LEU A 211 16.10 25.79 -17.98
N LYS A 212 17.28 25.35 -17.53
CA LYS A 212 18.49 26.16 -17.54
C LYS A 212 18.85 26.63 -18.96
N VAL A 213 18.77 25.73 -19.94
CA VAL A 213 19.01 26.09 -21.36
C VAL A 213 18.05 27.19 -21.81
N ILE A 214 16.78 27.11 -21.44
CA ILE A 214 15.77 28.14 -21.78
C ILE A 214 16.09 29.47 -21.10
N VAL A 215 16.47 29.43 -19.82
CA VAL A 215 16.88 30.63 -19.07
C VAL A 215 18.11 31.28 -19.71
N ASP A 216 19.12 30.50 -20.07
CA ASP A 216 20.33 30.97 -20.72
C ASP A 216 20.02 31.64 -22.08
N ILE A 217 19.10 31.07 -22.86
CA ILE A 217 18.60 31.67 -24.11
C ILE A 217 17.96 33.05 -23.85
N VAL A 218 17.03 33.14 -22.90
CA VAL A 218 16.34 34.39 -22.58
C VAL A 218 17.32 35.45 -22.07
N CYS A 219 18.26 35.05 -21.19
CA CYS A 219 19.30 35.94 -20.68
C CYS A 219 20.20 36.47 -21.80
N ARG A 220 20.60 35.61 -22.73
CA ARG A 220 21.43 36.01 -23.88
C ARG A 220 20.70 37.03 -24.75
N MET A 221 19.47 36.73 -25.18
CA MET A 221 18.68 37.64 -26.02
C MET A 221 18.41 38.99 -25.34
N THR A 222 18.11 38.98 -24.04
CA THR A 222 17.90 40.22 -23.27
C THR A 222 19.19 41.04 -23.16
N SER A 223 20.34 40.37 -22.99
CA SER A 223 21.64 41.04 -22.91
C SER A 223 22.06 41.64 -24.26
N GLU A 224 21.80 40.93 -25.36
CA GLU A 224 22.03 41.42 -26.73
C GLU A 224 21.14 42.64 -27.03
N ALA A 225 19.85 42.58 -26.67
CA ALA A 225 18.95 43.72 -26.81
C ALA A 225 19.39 44.93 -25.97
N LYS A 226 19.89 44.69 -24.75
CA LYS A 226 20.43 45.75 -23.88
C LYS A 226 21.69 46.39 -24.49
N ALA A 227 22.64 45.59 -24.95
CA ALA A 227 23.87 46.10 -25.56
C ALA A 227 23.59 46.92 -26.83
N SER A 228 22.63 46.46 -27.65
CA SER A 228 22.14 47.19 -28.81
C SER A 228 21.52 48.53 -28.42
N ALA A 229 20.73 48.57 -27.34
CA ALA A 229 20.13 49.79 -26.82
C ALA A 229 21.17 50.78 -26.25
N GLU A 230 22.17 50.29 -25.53
CA GLU A 230 23.28 51.10 -25.01
C GLU A 230 24.08 51.73 -26.17
N THR A 231 24.45 50.93 -27.17
CA THR A 231 25.18 51.40 -28.37
C THR A 231 24.39 52.47 -29.12
N THR A 232 23.09 52.21 -29.35
CA THR A 232 22.19 53.18 -29.99
C THR A 232 22.08 54.47 -29.18
N GLY A 233 22.02 54.37 -27.85
CA GLY A 233 22.00 55.52 -26.95
C GLY A 233 23.26 56.39 -27.06
N GLU A 234 24.44 55.77 -27.08
CA GLU A 234 25.72 56.48 -27.25
C GLU A 234 25.82 57.20 -28.61
N GLU A 235 25.38 56.55 -29.69
CA GLU A 235 25.33 57.16 -31.02
C GLU A 235 24.38 58.37 -31.08
N LEU A 236 23.21 58.25 -30.43
CA LEU A 236 22.24 59.34 -30.31
C LEU A 236 22.78 60.52 -29.49
N GLU A 237 23.44 60.25 -28.35
CA GLU A 237 24.06 61.28 -27.52
C GLU A 237 25.19 62.01 -28.25
N SER A 238 26.05 61.28 -28.96
CA SER A 238 27.12 61.83 -29.78
C SER A 238 26.56 62.73 -30.90
N THR A 239 25.51 62.27 -31.59
CA THR A 239 24.82 63.04 -32.63
C THR A 239 24.18 64.31 -32.06
N ALA A 240 23.52 64.20 -30.90
CA ALA A 240 22.92 65.33 -30.21
C ALA A 240 23.97 66.35 -29.73
N ALA A 241 25.15 65.90 -29.28
CA ALA A 241 26.25 66.76 -28.90
C ALA A 241 26.80 67.57 -30.09
N VAL A 242 26.97 66.92 -31.26
CA VAL A 242 27.36 67.62 -32.50
C VAL A 242 26.31 68.65 -32.88
N ALA A 243 25.02 68.28 -32.88
CA ALA A 243 23.91 69.19 -33.18
C ALA A 243 23.89 70.41 -32.24
N LYS A 244 23.98 70.19 -30.93
CA LYS A 244 24.06 71.26 -29.92
C LYS A 244 25.26 72.17 -30.15
N SER A 245 26.41 71.63 -30.54
CA SER A 245 27.62 72.42 -30.80
C SER A 245 27.50 73.34 -32.03
N ILE A 246 26.60 73.05 -32.97
CA ILE A 246 26.30 73.90 -34.13
C ILE A 246 25.46 75.11 -33.71
N MET A 247 24.59 74.97 -32.70
CA MET A 247 23.72 76.05 -32.22
C MET A 247 24.45 77.13 -31.41
N VAL A 248 25.73 76.92 -31.07
CA VAL A 248 26.55 77.91 -30.36
C VAL A 248 27.25 78.83 -31.39
N ASP A 249 27.24 80.13 -31.13
CA ASP A 249 27.89 81.14 -31.98
C ASP A 249 29.37 80.79 -32.22
N CYS A 250 29.72 80.63 -33.49
CA CYS A 250 31.08 80.30 -33.93
C CYS A 250 31.39 80.92 -35.29
N ASP A 251 32.68 81.01 -35.65
CA ASP A 251 33.07 81.54 -36.94
C ASP A 251 32.55 80.67 -38.11
N GLY A 252 32.39 81.27 -39.29
CA GLY A 252 31.78 80.59 -40.44
C GLY A 252 32.54 79.36 -40.95
N LYS A 253 33.86 79.26 -40.72
CA LYS A 253 34.67 78.12 -41.13
C LYS A 253 34.45 76.93 -40.19
N THR A 254 34.34 77.21 -38.89
CA THR A 254 33.99 76.24 -37.86
C THR A 254 32.57 75.73 -38.01
N PHE A 255 31.62 76.61 -38.34
CA PHE A 255 30.23 76.26 -38.61
C PHE A 255 30.12 75.26 -39.78
N HIS A 256 30.73 75.56 -40.93
CA HIS A 256 30.69 74.68 -42.11
C HIS A 256 31.25 73.28 -41.82
N LYS A 257 32.35 73.18 -41.06
CA LYS A 257 32.96 71.89 -40.69
C LYS A 257 32.04 71.07 -39.78
N LYS A 258 31.36 71.71 -38.82
CA LYS A 258 30.40 71.02 -37.92
C LYS A 258 29.15 70.55 -38.68
N VAL A 259 28.61 71.37 -39.59
CA VAL A 259 27.46 71.00 -40.42
C VAL A 259 27.78 69.87 -41.40
N ALA A 260 28.98 69.86 -41.99
CA ALA A 260 29.44 68.75 -42.82
C ALA A 260 29.49 67.44 -42.03
N LYS A 261 30.05 67.46 -40.82
CA LYS A 261 30.09 66.30 -39.92
C LYS A 261 28.67 65.83 -39.53
N TYR A 262 27.75 66.76 -39.27
CA TYR A 262 26.36 66.43 -38.95
C TYR A 262 25.60 65.81 -40.15
N HIS A 263 25.83 66.32 -41.37
CA HIS A 263 25.27 65.71 -42.58
C HIS A 263 25.85 64.34 -42.89
N GLU A 264 27.14 64.10 -42.64
CA GLU A 264 27.75 62.77 -42.76
C GLU A 264 27.09 61.73 -41.83
N MET A 265 26.63 62.15 -40.64
CA MET A 265 25.95 61.27 -39.69
C MET A 265 24.55 60.83 -40.19
N GLY A 266 23.85 61.68 -40.96
CA GLY A 266 22.62 61.35 -41.68
C GLY A 266 21.41 61.01 -40.80
N MET A 267 20.45 61.95 -40.68
CA MET A 267 19.24 61.76 -39.85
C MET A 267 18.39 60.54 -40.25
N ASP A 268 18.40 60.16 -41.53
CA ASP A 268 17.64 58.99 -42.03
C ASP A 268 18.29 57.64 -41.69
N LYS A 269 19.49 57.66 -41.09
CA LYS A 269 20.27 56.47 -40.67
C LYS A 269 20.30 56.28 -39.16
N LEU A 270 19.54 57.07 -38.41
CA LEU A 270 19.46 56.95 -36.95
C LEU A 270 18.94 55.55 -36.58
N PRO A 271 19.63 54.82 -35.69
CA PRO A 271 19.20 53.49 -35.30
C PRO A 271 17.87 53.55 -34.55
N CYS A 272 16.97 52.60 -34.82
CA CYS A 272 15.71 52.43 -34.11
C CYS A 272 15.76 51.15 -33.25
N LEU A 273 15.18 51.21 -32.05
CA LEU A 273 15.07 50.05 -31.17
C LEU A 273 13.84 49.21 -31.55
N ASP A 274 14.03 47.90 -31.70
CA ASP A 274 12.94 46.95 -31.89
C ASP A 274 12.33 46.58 -30.53
N HIS A 275 11.37 47.39 -30.09
CA HIS A 275 10.61 47.14 -28.86
C HIS A 275 9.70 45.89 -28.97
N ASP A 276 9.25 45.55 -30.18
CA ASP A 276 8.31 44.45 -30.42
C ASP A 276 8.98 43.08 -30.19
N HIS A 277 10.27 42.94 -30.50
CA HIS A 277 11.03 41.72 -30.23
C HIS A 277 11.11 41.39 -28.73
N LEU A 278 11.33 42.39 -27.86
CA LEU A 278 11.38 42.19 -26.40
C LEU A 278 10.00 41.84 -25.82
N ASP A 279 8.94 42.46 -26.31
CA ASP A 279 7.57 42.16 -25.88
C ASP A 279 7.16 40.73 -26.29
N LYS A 280 7.55 40.30 -27.49
CA LYS A 280 7.40 38.91 -27.97
C LYS A 280 8.18 37.93 -27.09
N LEU A 281 9.46 38.20 -26.81
CA LEU A 281 10.28 37.37 -25.93
C LEU A 281 9.66 37.23 -24.53
N SER A 282 9.22 38.35 -23.93
CA SER A 282 8.54 38.35 -22.63
C SER A 282 7.27 37.50 -22.65
N THR A 283 6.47 37.65 -23.70
CA THR A 283 5.21 36.92 -23.87
C THR A 283 5.44 35.42 -24.00
N VAL A 284 6.42 35.01 -24.80
CA VAL A 284 6.72 33.60 -25.04
C VAL A 284 7.40 32.96 -23.83
N ALA A 285 8.31 33.66 -23.14
CA ALA A 285 8.93 33.18 -21.91
C ALA A 285 7.90 32.90 -20.80
N LYS A 286 6.86 33.73 -20.68
CA LYS A 286 5.75 33.54 -19.73
C LYS A 286 4.88 32.31 -20.03
N LYS A 287 4.99 31.71 -21.21
CA LYS A 287 4.26 30.48 -21.58
C LYS A 287 4.97 29.20 -21.13
N ILE A 288 6.23 29.29 -20.70
CA ILE A 288 6.95 28.14 -20.16
C ILE A 288 6.23 27.67 -18.89
N ARG A 289 5.78 26.42 -18.90
CA ARG A 289 5.16 25.78 -17.73
C ARG A 289 5.71 24.40 -17.52
N PHE A 290 5.70 23.96 -16.27
CA PHE A 290 5.92 22.57 -15.90
C PHE A 290 4.57 21.86 -15.79
N LYS A 291 4.40 20.77 -16.55
CA LYS A 291 3.21 19.93 -16.51
C LYS A 291 3.59 18.56 -15.95
N ARG A 292 2.95 18.15 -14.86
CA ARG A 292 3.06 16.78 -14.34
C ARG A 292 2.49 15.79 -15.36
N VAL A 293 3.10 14.62 -15.45
CA VAL A 293 2.63 13.51 -16.28
C VAL A 293 2.30 12.33 -15.38
N ASP A 294 1.27 11.57 -15.74
CA ASP A 294 0.92 10.32 -15.07
C ASP A 294 1.86 9.20 -15.58
N ASP A 295 3.12 9.27 -15.15
CA ASP A 295 4.16 8.30 -15.44
C ASP A 295 4.99 8.11 -14.16
N GLU A 296 5.02 6.89 -13.62
CA GLU A 296 5.69 6.58 -12.34
C GLU A 296 7.20 6.89 -12.38
N GLN A 297 7.80 6.94 -13.57
CA GLN A 297 9.23 7.21 -13.77
C GLN A 297 9.55 8.67 -14.12
N LYS A 298 8.54 9.54 -14.29
CA LYS A 298 8.76 10.94 -14.69
C LYS A 298 8.03 11.92 -13.79
N ILE A 299 8.72 12.98 -13.38
CA ILE A 299 8.12 14.04 -12.58
C ILE A 299 7.23 14.98 -13.41
N GLY A 300 7.52 15.11 -14.71
CA GLY A 300 6.84 16.05 -15.59
C GLY A 300 7.64 16.46 -16.83
N ILE A 301 7.06 17.35 -17.62
CA ILE A 301 7.66 17.93 -18.82
C ILE A 301 7.51 19.45 -18.83
N LEU A 302 8.43 20.14 -19.52
CA LEU A 302 8.32 21.56 -19.81
C LEU A 302 7.54 21.78 -21.11
N THR A 303 6.48 22.57 -21.05
CA THR A 303 5.67 22.99 -22.20
C THR A 303 5.97 24.44 -22.57
N GLY A 304 5.69 24.83 -23.82
CA GLY A 304 5.92 26.20 -24.32
C GLY A 304 7.35 26.48 -24.79
N LYS A 305 8.27 25.52 -24.67
CA LYS A 305 9.67 25.68 -25.13
C LYS A 305 9.80 25.75 -26.65
N ASN A 306 8.98 24.97 -27.36
CA ASN A 306 8.92 24.88 -28.81
C ASN A 306 7.55 25.35 -29.29
N ALA A 307 7.47 25.65 -30.59
CA ALA A 307 6.23 26.04 -31.21
C ALA A 307 5.16 24.94 -31.09
N SER A 308 3.95 25.37 -30.74
CA SER A 308 2.80 24.50 -30.55
C SER A 308 1.58 25.08 -31.25
N PHE A 309 0.68 24.23 -31.71
CA PHE A 309 -0.59 24.66 -32.28
C PHE A 309 -1.66 24.74 -31.19
N GLU A 310 -2.27 25.90 -31.04
CA GLU A 310 -3.40 26.11 -30.14
C GLU A 310 -4.67 26.40 -30.94
N MET A 311 -5.78 25.80 -30.51
CA MET A 311 -7.09 26.07 -31.11
C MET A 311 -7.54 27.48 -30.71
N VAL A 312 -7.67 28.37 -31.69
CA VAL A 312 -8.04 29.77 -31.45
C VAL A 312 -9.51 30.05 -31.75
N LYS A 313 -10.15 29.22 -32.58
CA LYS A 313 -11.55 29.43 -32.98
C LYS A 313 -12.19 28.13 -33.49
N THR A 314 -13.50 28.04 -33.29
CA THR A 314 -14.37 27.02 -33.89
C THR A 314 -15.46 27.70 -34.70
N VAL A 315 -15.70 27.24 -35.92
CA VAL A 315 -16.83 27.69 -36.77
C VAL A 315 -17.71 26.48 -37.08
N ASN A 316 -18.93 26.47 -36.54
CA ASN A 316 -19.86 25.37 -36.73
C ASN A 316 -20.39 25.35 -38.17
N ILE A 317 -20.51 24.15 -38.72
CA ILE A 317 -21.14 23.90 -40.01
C ILE A 317 -22.62 23.54 -39.78
N SER A 318 -23.50 24.03 -40.65
CA SER A 318 -24.92 23.70 -40.58
C SER A 318 -25.13 22.17 -40.62
N SER A 319 -26.00 21.66 -39.74
CA SER A 319 -26.36 20.25 -39.68
C SER A 319 -27.05 19.75 -40.95
N ASP A 320 -27.57 20.65 -41.79
CA ASP A 320 -28.20 20.29 -43.06
C ASP A 320 -27.18 19.81 -44.10
N ILE A 321 -25.90 20.17 -43.91
CA ILE A 321 -24.82 19.73 -44.79
C ILE A 321 -24.34 18.36 -44.32
N GLN A 322 -24.79 17.32 -45.02
CA GLN A 322 -24.40 15.95 -44.73
C GLN A 322 -22.97 15.65 -45.18
N GLU A 323 -22.20 15.06 -44.27
CA GLU A 323 -20.84 14.53 -44.48
C GLU A 323 -19.91 15.54 -45.21
N PRO A 324 -19.65 16.74 -44.64
CA PRO A 324 -18.85 17.75 -45.30
C PRO A 324 -17.40 17.27 -45.48
N PHE A 325 -16.80 17.62 -46.62
CA PHE A 325 -15.45 17.23 -46.99
C PHE A 325 -14.63 18.45 -47.42
N LEU A 326 -13.57 18.74 -46.66
CA LEU A 326 -12.70 19.90 -46.85
C LEU A 326 -11.83 19.72 -48.11
N LEU A 327 -11.80 20.73 -48.96
CA LEU A 327 -11.10 20.67 -50.25
C LEU A 327 -9.86 21.55 -50.29
N GLY A 328 -9.97 22.81 -49.86
CA GLY A 328 -8.88 23.78 -49.97
C GLY A 328 -9.21 25.13 -49.35
N ALA A 329 -8.37 26.13 -49.62
CA ALA A 329 -8.56 27.51 -49.22
C ALA A 329 -8.43 28.42 -50.45
N ILE A 330 -9.43 29.28 -50.70
CA ILE A 330 -9.43 30.26 -51.79
C ILE A 330 -8.43 31.38 -51.48
N ASP A 331 -8.39 31.80 -50.21
CA ASP A 331 -7.50 32.83 -49.69
C ASP A 331 -7.16 32.53 -48.22
N GLU A 332 -6.47 33.46 -47.55
CA GLU A 332 -6.02 33.32 -46.16
C GLU A 332 -7.16 33.09 -45.14
N GLN A 333 -8.38 33.49 -45.47
CA GLN A 333 -9.53 33.52 -44.57
C GLN A 333 -10.70 32.67 -45.08
N THR A 334 -10.72 32.28 -46.35
CA THR A 334 -11.85 31.59 -46.98
C THR A 334 -11.49 30.16 -47.33
N VAL A 335 -12.12 29.20 -46.64
CA VAL A 335 -11.97 27.77 -46.92
C VAL A 335 -13.18 27.23 -47.68
N VAL A 336 -12.95 26.20 -48.48
CA VAL A 336 -13.99 25.54 -49.28
C VAL A 336 -14.13 24.07 -48.94
N PHE A 337 -15.38 23.62 -48.87
CA PHE A 337 -15.72 22.22 -48.66
C PHE A 337 -16.96 21.85 -49.47
N ARG A 338 -17.09 20.56 -49.78
CA ARG A 338 -18.27 19.99 -50.44
C ARG A 338 -19.12 19.20 -49.47
N ASN A 339 -20.38 18.93 -49.81
CA ASN A 339 -21.16 17.89 -49.15
C ASN A 339 -20.72 16.48 -49.60
N GLY A 340 -21.15 15.46 -48.86
CA GLY A 340 -20.72 14.07 -49.07
C GLY A 340 -20.97 13.54 -50.49
N ASN A 341 -22.11 13.89 -51.09
CA ASN A 341 -22.46 13.48 -52.45
C ASN A 341 -21.82 14.35 -53.56
N GLY A 342 -21.11 15.43 -53.21
CA GLY A 342 -20.43 16.30 -54.16
C GLY A 342 -21.34 17.18 -55.03
N SER A 343 -22.62 17.33 -54.68
CA SER A 343 -23.60 18.13 -55.44
C SER A 343 -23.53 19.64 -55.16
N ALA A 344 -22.88 20.03 -54.07
CA ALA A 344 -22.76 21.43 -53.67
C ALA A 344 -21.38 21.76 -53.10
N LEU A 345 -20.94 22.99 -53.37
CA LEU A 345 -19.70 23.58 -52.85
C LEU A 345 -20.05 24.78 -51.97
N TYR A 346 -19.43 24.84 -50.80
CA TYR A 346 -19.63 25.89 -49.81
C TYR A 346 -18.29 26.57 -49.52
N SER A 347 -18.34 27.88 -49.28
CA SER A 347 -17.24 28.65 -48.75
C SER A 347 -17.57 29.10 -47.32
N VAL A 348 -16.54 29.16 -46.48
CA VAL A 348 -16.65 29.76 -45.14
C VAL A 348 -15.51 30.71 -44.93
N ASN A 349 -15.84 31.96 -44.62
CA ASN A 349 -14.86 32.90 -44.09
C ASN A 349 -14.62 32.57 -42.61
N VAL A 350 -13.44 32.06 -42.26
CA VAL A 350 -13.15 31.59 -40.90
C VAL A 350 -13.04 32.74 -39.89
N LYS A 351 -12.81 33.98 -40.35
CA LYS A 351 -12.72 35.17 -39.49
C LYS A 351 -14.11 35.65 -39.06
N SER A 352 -15.05 35.83 -39.99
CA SER A 352 -16.44 36.22 -39.67
C SER A 352 -17.29 35.04 -39.21
N GLY A 353 -17.00 33.82 -39.70
CA GLY A 353 -17.87 32.66 -39.60
C GLY A 353 -19.01 32.65 -40.63
N SER A 354 -19.02 33.58 -41.60
CA SER A 354 -20.03 33.62 -42.65
C SER A 354 -19.84 32.44 -43.61
N MET A 355 -20.95 31.79 -43.95
CA MET A 355 -21.00 30.67 -44.87
C MET A 355 -21.81 31.06 -46.10
N GLU A 356 -21.27 30.76 -47.27
CA GLU A 356 -21.92 31.00 -48.56
C GLU A 356 -21.92 29.71 -49.38
N THR A 357 -22.88 29.61 -50.29
CA THR A 357 -22.95 28.50 -51.22
C THR A 357 -22.45 28.97 -52.57
N LEU A 358 -21.32 28.44 -53.01
CA LEU A 358 -20.67 28.83 -54.27
C LEU A 358 -21.30 28.10 -55.46
N LEU A 359 -21.60 26.81 -55.28
CA LEU A 359 -22.18 25.99 -56.34
C LEU A 359 -23.34 25.18 -55.76
N THR A 360 -24.50 25.27 -56.41
CA THR A 360 -25.60 24.33 -56.19
C THR A 360 -26.15 23.81 -57.50
N ASP A 361 -26.10 22.50 -57.71
CA ASP A 361 -27.10 21.84 -58.56
C ASP A 361 -27.32 20.41 -58.08
N LYS A 362 -28.51 20.15 -57.53
CA LYS A 362 -28.81 18.95 -56.74
C LYS A 362 -28.83 17.64 -57.53
N LYS A 363 -28.64 17.65 -58.86
CA LYS A 363 -28.87 16.46 -59.70
C LYS A 363 -27.78 16.12 -60.73
N THR A 364 -26.78 16.95 -60.97
CA THR A 364 -25.87 16.76 -62.13
C THR A 364 -24.38 16.78 -61.77
N ARG A 365 -23.93 17.50 -60.75
CA ARG A 365 -22.50 17.64 -60.40
C ARG A 365 -22.01 16.54 -59.44
N GLY A 366 -20.78 16.08 -59.65
CA GLY A 366 -20.07 15.15 -58.78
C GLY A 366 -18.71 15.69 -58.35
N ILE A 367 -18.69 16.82 -57.63
CA ILE A 367 -17.44 17.48 -57.21
C ILE A 367 -16.62 16.51 -56.35
N TRP A 368 -15.42 16.17 -56.81
CA TRP A 368 -14.55 15.20 -56.12
C TRP A 368 -13.42 15.85 -55.34
N ASP A 369 -12.57 16.60 -56.05
CA ASP A 369 -11.43 17.36 -55.52
C ASP A 369 -11.33 18.72 -56.23
N LEU A 370 -10.58 19.65 -55.64
CA LEU A 370 -10.48 21.03 -56.13
C LEU A 370 -9.06 21.57 -55.93
N ALA A 371 -8.58 22.36 -56.88
CA ALA A 371 -7.37 23.16 -56.75
C ALA A 371 -7.69 24.64 -56.99
N VAL A 372 -7.15 25.50 -56.13
CA VAL A 372 -7.35 26.94 -56.22
C VAL A 372 -6.33 27.53 -57.18
N LEU A 373 -6.80 28.42 -58.05
CA LEU A 373 -5.98 29.19 -58.98
C LEU A 373 -5.80 30.60 -58.41
N PRO A 374 -4.59 30.97 -57.97
CA PRO A 374 -4.33 32.30 -57.42
C PRO A 374 -4.86 33.39 -58.35
N ASP A 375 -5.61 34.35 -57.79
CA ASP A 375 -6.17 35.50 -58.50
C ASP A 375 -7.17 35.23 -59.65
N LYS A 376 -7.66 33.99 -59.81
CA LYS A 376 -8.61 33.65 -60.89
C LYS A 376 -9.86 32.91 -60.45
N GLY A 377 -9.75 32.00 -59.48
CA GLY A 377 -10.87 31.16 -59.05
C GLY A 377 -10.39 29.78 -58.66
N PHE A 378 -11.06 28.74 -59.14
CA PHE A 378 -10.68 27.36 -58.84
C PHE A 378 -11.04 26.41 -59.98
N VAL A 379 -10.39 25.25 -59.98
CA VAL A 379 -10.72 24.13 -60.86
C VAL A 379 -11.13 22.95 -60.00
N TYR A 380 -12.22 22.28 -60.36
CA TYR A 380 -12.68 21.08 -59.68
C TYR A 380 -12.84 19.91 -60.63
N SER A 381 -12.64 18.70 -60.10
CA SER A 381 -12.88 17.47 -60.84
C SER A 381 -14.33 17.06 -60.68
N ASP A 382 -15.05 16.91 -61.80
CA ASP A 382 -16.44 16.47 -61.81
C ASP A 382 -16.55 14.99 -62.18
N TYR A 383 -16.83 14.15 -61.20
CA TYR A 383 -17.02 12.71 -61.35
C TYR A 383 -18.12 12.34 -62.34
N ASN A 384 -19.22 13.10 -62.35
CA ASN A 384 -20.38 12.77 -63.18
C ASN A 384 -20.14 13.17 -64.65
N ALA A 385 -19.47 14.31 -64.86
CA ALA A 385 -19.14 14.79 -66.20
C ALA A 385 -17.89 14.12 -66.78
N GLY A 386 -16.97 13.62 -65.95
CA GLY A 386 -15.67 13.12 -66.39
C GLY A 386 -14.73 14.22 -66.88
N LEU A 387 -14.91 15.45 -66.38
CA LEU A 387 -14.23 16.66 -66.84
C LEU A 387 -13.64 17.44 -65.67
N LEU A 388 -12.63 18.25 -65.95
CA LEU A 388 -12.19 19.33 -65.08
C LEU A 388 -12.99 20.59 -65.42
N GLN A 389 -13.60 21.20 -64.42
CA GLN A 389 -14.42 22.40 -64.57
C GLN A 389 -13.70 23.58 -63.92
N PHE A 390 -13.51 24.67 -64.68
CA PHE A 390 -12.90 25.90 -64.22
C PHE A 390 -14.00 26.90 -63.89
N CYS A 391 -13.89 27.51 -62.72
CA CYS A 391 -14.82 28.52 -62.24
C CYS A 391 -14.06 29.77 -61.80
N ASP A 392 -14.75 30.90 -61.88
CA ASP A 392 -14.32 32.12 -61.20
C ASP A 392 -14.42 31.98 -59.67
N ARG A 393 -14.09 33.05 -58.93
CA ARG A 393 -14.15 33.04 -57.45
C ARG A 393 -15.57 32.93 -56.88
N ASP A 394 -16.58 33.34 -57.64
CA ASP A 394 -17.97 33.33 -57.23
C ASP A 394 -18.68 32.00 -57.56
N GLY A 395 -17.99 31.11 -58.28
CA GLY A 395 -18.50 29.80 -58.68
C GLY A 395 -19.19 29.79 -60.04
N ASN A 396 -19.00 30.79 -60.90
CA ASN A 396 -19.53 30.73 -62.26
C ASN A 396 -18.61 29.88 -63.14
N ASP A 397 -19.18 28.92 -63.87
CA ASP A 397 -18.41 28.07 -64.78
C ASP A 397 -17.87 28.90 -65.97
N GLU A 398 -16.57 28.83 -66.21
CA GLU A 398 -15.90 29.55 -67.31
C GLU A 398 -15.58 28.60 -68.48
N ARG A 399 -15.10 27.40 -68.17
CA ARG A 399 -14.68 26.41 -69.18
C ARG A 399 -14.55 25.00 -68.61
N SER A 400 -14.60 24.01 -69.49
CA SER A 400 -14.38 22.60 -69.17
C SER A 400 -13.19 22.02 -69.94
N LEU A 401 -12.42 21.13 -69.32
CA LEU A 401 -11.31 20.41 -69.94
C LEU A 401 -11.46 18.90 -69.73
N ALA A 402 -11.35 18.13 -70.82
CA ALA A 402 -11.28 16.67 -70.73
C ALA A 402 -9.85 16.22 -70.39
N LEU A 403 -9.73 15.23 -69.50
CA LEU A 403 -8.45 14.59 -69.24
C LEU A 403 -8.10 13.66 -70.42
N PRO A 404 -6.88 13.75 -70.99
CA PRO A 404 -6.49 12.88 -72.10
C PRO A 404 -6.48 11.40 -71.67
N ASN A 405 -7.18 10.54 -72.39
CA ASN A 405 -7.13 9.07 -72.25
C ASN A 405 -7.38 8.50 -70.84
N ASP A 406 -8.14 9.21 -69.99
CA ASP A 406 -8.40 8.76 -68.62
C ASP A 406 -9.74 8.02 -68.48
N GLU A 407 -9.68 6.72 -68.17
CA GLU A 407 -10.87 5.93 -67.80
C GLU A 407 -11.35 6.25 -66.35
N SER A 408 -10.49 6.89 -65.57
CA SER A 408 -10.80 7.37 -64.22
C SER A 408 -11.66 8.63 -64.38
N ARG A 409 -12.96 8.52 -64.15
CA ARG A 409 -13.92 9.64 -64.30
C ARG A 409 -13.62 10.89 -63.46
N PHE A 410 -12.53 10.92 -62.70
CA PHE A 410 -12.13 12.02 -61.82
C PHE A 410 -10.62 11.97 -61.53
N ALA A 411 -10.07 13.12 -61.15
CA ALA A 411 -8.70 13.30 -60.74
C ALA A 411 -8.58 14.07 -59.41
N PHE A 412 -7.45 13.86 -58.72
CA PHE A 412 -7.03 14.73 -57.61
C PHE A 412 -6.21 15.88 -58.17
N LEU A 413 -6.41 17.07 -57.63
CA LEU A 413 -5.92 18.30 -58.25
C LEU A 413 -4.96 19.04 -57.31
N THR A 414 -3.93 19.65 -57.89
CA THR A 414 -3.07 20.62 -57.21
C THR A 414 -2.46 21.59 -58.22
N VAL A 415 -1.95 22.71 -57.75
CA VAL A 415 -1.27 23.71 -58.58
C VAL A 415 0.14 23.87 -58.05
N ASP A 416 1.13 23.80 -58.93
CA ASP A 416 2.54 23.99 -58.56
C ASP A 416 2.88 25.47 -58.35
N ARG A 417 4.07 25.76 -57.80
CA ARG A 417 4.54 27.14 -57.59
C ARG A 417 4.73 27.95 -58.88
N LYS A 418 4.74 27.30 -60.05
CA LYS A 418 4.79 27.96 -61.37
C LYS A 418 3.38 28.19 -61.93
N GLY A 419 2.34 27.94 -61.13
CA GLY A 419 0.95 28.10 -61.53
C GLY A 419 0.49 27.04 -62.53
N LYS A 420 1.13 25.88 -62.63
CA LYS A 420 0.68 24.79 -63.51
C LYS A 420 -0.25 23.85 -62.77
N LEU A 421 -1.31 23.43 -63.44
CA LEU A 421 -2.30 22.49 -62.91
C LEU A 421 -1.79 21.07 -63.09
N LEU A 422 -1.76 20.29 -62.00
CA LEU A 422 -1.48 18.86 -62.01
C LEU A 422 -2.77 18.12 -61.66
N ALA A 423 -3.18 17.22 -62.54
CA ALA A 423 -4.33 16.35 -62.37
C ALA A 423 -3.88 14.89 -62.29
N ALA A 424 -3.99 14.29 -61.10
CA ALA A 424 -3.66 12.90 -60.84
C ALA A 424 -4.90 12.01 -60.99
N SER A 425 -4.93 11.27 -62.08
CA SER A 425 -6.01 10.37 -62.49
C SER A 425 -6.11 9.13 -61.60
N HIS A 426 -7.27 8.90 -60.96
CA HIS A 426 -7.40 7.95 -59.84
C HIS A 426 -6.86 6.53 -60.13
N ASN A 427 -7.13 5.94 -61.31
CA ASN A 427 -6.74 4.57 -61.65
C ASN A 427 -5.71 4.45 -62.79
N SER A 428 -5.48 5.49 -63.60
CA SER A 428 -4.55 5.39 -64.74
C SER A 428 -3.07 5.39 -64.30
N GLY A 429 -2.76 5.99 -63.14
CA GLY A 429 -1.36 6.22 -62.71
C GLY A 429 -0.66 7.29 -63.56
N GLU A 430 -1.45 8.17 -64.17
CA GLU A 430 -0.96 9.29 -64.98
C GLU A 430 -1.22 10.60 -64.24
N ILE A 431 -0.28 11.53 -64.34
CA ILE A 431 -0.43 12.90 -63.86
C ILE A 431 -0.34 13.83 -65.06
N HIS A 432 -1.46 14.44 -65.42
CA HIS A 432 -1.52 15.40 -66.52
C HIS A 432 -1.17 16.79 -66.00
N VAL A 433 -0.18 17.41 -66.64
CA VAL A 433 0.25 18.79 -66.34
C VAL A 433 -0.29 19.68 -67.44
N SER A 434 -1.05 20.70 -67.06
CA SER A 434 -1.70 21.64 -67.99
C SER A 434 -1.46 23.08 -67.56
N ASP A 435 -1.54 23.99 -68.53
CA ASP A 435 -1.55 25.42 -68.27
C ASP A 435 -2.98 25.85 -67.93
N PRO A 436 -3.25 26.35 -66.72
CA PRO A 436 -4.59 26.76 -66.33
C PRO A 436 -5.03 28.08 -66.97
N GLU A 437 -4.17 28.87 -67.61
CA GLU A 437 -4.60 30.06 -68.33
C GLU A 437 -5.13 29.68 -69.71
N THR A 438 -4.33 28.95 -70.47
CA THR A 438 -4.68 28.59 -71.87
C THR A 438 -5.54 27.32 -71.95
N GLY A 439 -5.53 26.49 -70.90
CA GLY A 439 -6.15 25.16 -70.90
C GLY A 439 -5.33 24.14 -71.70
N SER A 440 -4.14 24.52 -72.19
CA SER A 440 -3.31 23.64 -73.00
C SER A 440 -2.65 22.56 -72.15
N HIS A 441 -2.73 21.32 -72.61
CA HIS A 441 -1.94 20.22 -72.06
C HIS A 441 -0.45 20.47 -72.32
N LEU A 442 0.38 20.35 -71.28
CA LEU A 442 1.83 20.59 -71.35
C LEU A 442 2.63 19.29 -71.41
N ARG A 443 2.33 18.33 -70.52
CA ARG A 443 2.94 16.99 -70.48
C ARG A 443 2.14 16.02 -69.62
N THR A 444 2.36 14.73 -69.81
CA THR A 444 1.89 13.67 -68.90
C THR A 444 3.09 13.00 -68.23
N ILE A 445 3.00 12.76 -66.92
CA ILE A 445 3.92 11.92 -66.16
C ILE A 445 3.25 10.54 -66.04
N ASN A 446 3.83 9.53 -66.68
CA ASN A 446 3.26 8.19 -66.79
C ASN A 446 3.86 7.24 -65.75
N ASP A 447 3.27 6.03 -65.68
CA ASP A 447 3.80 4.89 -64.92
C ASP A 447 4.04 5.16 -63.42
N ILE A 448 3.25 6.07 -62.83
CA ILE A 448 3.32 6.34 -61.40
C ILE A 448 2.88 5.09 -60.63
N GLU A 449 3.81 4.50 -59.88
CA GLU A 449 3.65 3.28 -59.07
C GLU A 449 2.79 3.55 -57.79
N CYS A 450 1.59 4.12 -57.94
CA CYS A 450 0.65 4.47 -56.86
C CYS A 450 -0.82 4.37 -57.30
N LYS A 451 -1.31 3.17 -57.63
CA LYS A 451 -2.72 2.93 -58.00
C LYS A 451 -3.50 2.28 -56.84
N PRO A 452 -4.72 2.76 -56.49
CA PRO A 452 -5.32 4.02 -56.91
C PRO A 452 -4.63 5.22 -56.25
N MET A 453 -4.63 6.37 -56.93
CA MET A 453 -4.19 7.65 -56.37
C MET A 453 -5.34 8.26 -55.57
N MET A 454 -5.06 8.73 -54.35
CA MET A 454 -6.07 9.28 -53.43
C MET A 454 -5.75 10.69 -52.90
N GLY A 455 -4.79 11.37 -53.52
CA GLY A 455 -4.38 12.72 -53.16
C GLY A 455 -3.05 13.08 -53.82
N ILE A 456 -2.91 14.35 -54.19
CA ILE A 456 -1.71 14.93 -54.80
C ILE A 456 -1.35 16.25 -54.09
N GLY A 457 -0.06 16.55 -54.02
CA GLY A 457 0.47 17.87 -53.69
C GLY A 457 1.81 18.11 -54.36
N THR A 458 2.28 19.34 -54.36
CA THR A 458 3.56 19.74 -54.97
C THR A 458 4.41 20.53 -53.99
N LEU A 459 5.73 20.33 -54.06
CA LEU A 459 6.75 21.06 -53.30
C LEU A 459 7.37 22.16 -54.17
N ALA A 460 8.04 23.14 -53.57
CA ALA A 460 8.67 24.26 -54.29
C ALA A 460 9.66 23.83 -55.35
N ASN A 461 10.40 22.76 -55.05
CA ASN A 461 11.41 22.19 -55.94
C ASN A 461 10.80 21.43 -57.13
N GLY A 462 9.47 21.30 -57.20
CA GLY A 462 8.75 20.58 -58.24
C GLY A 462 8.53 19.10 -57.95
N ASP A 463 8.99 18.59 -56.80
CA ASP A 463 8.67 17.23 -56.37
C ASP A 463 7.17 17.10 -56.10
N ILE A 464 6.62 15.91 -56.36
CA ILE A 464 5.20 15.60 -56.32
C ILE A 464 4.96 14.58 -55.22
N ILE A 465 3.98 14.84 -54.36
CA ILE A 465 3.59 13.92 -53.29
C ILE A 465 2.29 13.24 -53.71
N ILE A 466 2.26 11.91 -53.63
CA ILE A 466 1.07 11.11 -53.93
C ILE A 466 0.74 10.20 -52.75
N ARG A 467 -0.54 10.17 -52.39
CA ARG A 467 -1.10 9.17 -51.49
C ARG A 467 -1.68 8.02 -52.30
N SER A 468 -1.21 6.81 -52.04
CA SER A 468 -1.82 5.59 -52.60
C SER A 468 -3.00 5.14 -51.73
N GLY A 469 -4.06 4.62 -52.35
CA GLY A 469 -5.23 4.12 -51.63
C GLY A 469 -5.13 2.69 -51.11
N ASN A 470 -4.23 1.88 -51.67
CA ASN A 470 -4.04 0.48 -51.29
C ASN A 470 -2.89 0.25 -50.32
N SER A 471 -2.14 1.30 -49.96
CA SER A 471 -1.00 1.23 -49.04
C SER A 471 -1.04 2.39 -48.06
N ASP A 472 -0.66 2.15 -46.80
CA ASP A 472 -0.49 3.18 -45.75
C ASP A 472 0.79 4.02 -45.98
N ILE A 473 1.07 4.34 -47.25
CA ILE A 473 2.33 4.88 -47.73
C ILE A 473 2.03 6.07 -48.62
N CYS A 474 2.56 7.22 -48.24
CA CYS A 474 2.74 8.35 -49.14
C CYS A 474 4.12 8.23 -49.81
N ARG A 475 4.21 8.67 -51.06
CA ARG A 475 5.46 8.67 -51.82
C ARG A 475 5.73 10.08 -52.33
N ILE A 476 6.99 10.47 -52.28
CA ILE A 476 7.50 11.67 -52.93
C ILE A 476 8.16 11.21 -54.22
N PHE A 477 7.74 11.80 -55.33
CA PHE A 477 8.26 11.61 -56.66
C PHE A 477 9.01 12.87 -57.08
N ARG A 478 10.07 12.70 -57.87
CA ARG A 478 10.64 13.82 -58.62
C ARG A 478 9.64 14.30 -59.66
N ALA A 479 9.81 15.53 -60.15
CA ALA A 479 9.01 16.09 -61.24
C ALA A 479 8.99 15.23 -62.53
N THR A 480 9.94 14.30 -62.66
CA THR A 480 10.07 13.34 -63.77
C THR A 480 9.22 12.07 -63.58
N GLY A 481 8.67 11.83 -62.40
CA GLY A 481 7.93 10.60 -62.05
C GLY A 481 8.76 9.52 -61.35
N GLU A 482 10.06 9.74 -61.13
CA GLU A 482 10.90 8.83 -60.36
C GLU A 482 10.58 8.88 -58.86
N VAL A 483 10.48 7.73 -58.20
CA VAL A 483 10.31 7.69 -56.74
C VAL A 483 11.56 8.24 -56.05
N LYS A 484 11.39 9.33 -55.29
CA LYS A 484 12.44 9.93 -54.46
C LYS A 484 12.45 9.33 -53.05
N MET A 485 11.28 9.21 -52.44
CA MET A 485 11.12 8.65 -51.10
C MET A 485 9.80 7.90 -50.97
N LYS A 486 9.82 6.80 -50.22
CA LYS A 486 8.64 6.14 -49.67
C LYS A 486 8.71 6.32 -48.15
N PHE A 487 7.72 6.97 -47.54
CA PHE A 487 7.66 7.05 -46.08
C PHE A 487 6.45 6.27 -45.56
N PRO A 488 6.68 5.15 -44.85
CA PRO A 488 5.61 4.41 -44.22
C PRO A 488 5.10 5.20 -43.02
N LEU A 489 3.78 5.18 -42.83
CA LEU A 489 3.14 5.74 -41.65
C LEU A 489 2.74 4.59 -40.72
N ALA A 490 3.73 3.74 -40.39
CA ALA A 490 3.52 2.56 -39.55
C ALA A 490 2.88 2.99 -38.21
N GLY A 491 1.68 2.47 -37.93
CA GLY A 491 0.89 2.82 -36.73
C GLY A 491 -0.18 3.90 -36.95
N TRP A 492 -0.25 4.53 -38.12
CA TRP A 492 -1.32 5.48 -38.46
C TRP A 492 -2.46 4.75 -39.20
N SER A 493 -3.69 5.25 -39.06
CA SER A 493 -4.86 4.61 -39.68
C SER A 493 -4.80 4.63 -41.21
N ARG A 494 -5.42 3.62 -41.85
CA ARG A 494 -5.79 3.59 -43.29
C ARG A 494 -6.54 4.83 -43.80
N ARG A 495 -6.95 5.71 -42.88
CA ARG A 495 -7.64 6.96 -43.15
C ARG A 495 -6.76 8.16 -42.80
N LEU A 496 -5.80 8.46 -43.66
CA LEU A 496 -4.95 9.65 -43.61
C LEU A 496 -5.06 10.50 -44.88
N ASN A 497 -4.83 11.80 -44.78
CA ASN A 497 -4.53 12.69 -45.91
C ASN A 497 -3.31 13.54 -45.57
N PHE A 498 -2.84 14.29 -46.56
CA PHE A 498 -1.85 15.32 -46.36
C PHE A 498 -2.27 16.63 -47.02
N HIS A 499 -1.63 17.71 -46.60
CA HIS A 499 -1.63 19.01 -47.26
C HIS A 499 -0.19 19.53 -47.28
N VAL A 500 0.19 20.19 -48.38
CA VAL A 500 1.51 20.84 -48.49
C VAL A 500 1.29 22.33 -48.25
N GLY A 501 1.90 22.86 -47.20
CA GLY A 501 1.83 24.29 -46.90
C GLY A 501 2.73 25.12 -47.83
N ALA A 502 2.54 26.44 -47.84
CA ALA A 502 3.40 27.36 -48.59
C ALA A 502 4.86 27.39 -48.07
N ASP A 503 5.08 26.88 -46.86
CA ASP A 503 6.37 26.62 -46.22
C ASP A 503 7.04 25.31 -46.69
N ASP A 504 6.45 24.60 -47.67
CA ASP A 504 6.83 23.26 -48.14
C ASP A 504 6.74 22.16 -47.07
N MET A 505 6.19 22.46 -45.89
CA MET A 505 5.96 21.47 -44.86
C MET A 505 4.77 20.58 -45.23
N ILE A 506 4.91 19.29 -44.94
CA ILE A 506 3.87 18.31 -45.23
C ILE A 506 3.08 18.06 -43.95
N TYR A 507 1.84 18.54 -43.93
CA TYR A 507 0.89 18.38 -42.83
C TYR A 507 0.10 17.10 -43.06
N VAL A 508 0.39 16.05 -42.30
CA VAL A 508 -0.31 14.77 -42.43
C VAL A 508 -1.38 14.68 -41.36
N THR A 509 -2.63 14.56 -41.81
CA THR A 509 -3.79 14.41 -40.94
C THR A 509 -4.23 12.95 -40.94
N TYR A 510 -4.44 12.38 -39.76
CA TYR A 510 -4.86 10.99 -39.58
C TYR A 510 -5.72 10.88 -38.32
N ARG A 511 -6.28 9.70 -38.07
CA ARG A 511 -7.08 9.42 -36.88
C ARG A 511 -6.68 8.09 -36.26
N THR A 512 -6.83 7.94 -34.96
CA THR A 512 -6.61 6.66 -34.25
C THR A 512 -7.77 6.38 -33.29
N GLY A 513 -8.09 5.10 -33.07
CA GLY A 513 -9.17 4.68 -32.18
C GLY A 513 -9.91 3.43 -32.68
N LEU A 514 -10.66 2.79 -31.79
CA LEU A 514 -11.58 1.68 -32.06
C LEU A 514 -13.00 2.15 -31.69
N ASN A 515 -14.01 1.80 -32.50
CA ASN A 515 -15.42 2.20 -32.31
C ASN A 515 -15.67 3.72 -32.39
N GLN A 516 -16.77 4.22 -31.81
CA GLN A 516 -17.33 5.57 -32.04
C GLN A 516 -16.48 6.74 -31.52
N ASP A 517 -15.33 6.47 -30.87
CA ASP A 517 -14.45 7.46 -30.23
C ASP A 517 -13.14 7.67 -31.01
N TYR A 518 -13.24 8.11 -32.26
CA TYR A 518 -12.04 8.44 -33.05
C TYR A 518 -11.45 9.79 -32.64
N ILE A 519 -10.13 9.82 -32.41
CA ILE A 519 -9.37 11.06 -32.19
C ILE A 519 -8.51 11.34 -33.43
N GLY A 520 -8.55 12.58 -33.90
CA GLY A 520 -7.80 13.07 -35.04
C GLY A 520 -6.48 13.70 -34.62
N PHE A 521 -5.47 13.55 -35.46
CA PHE A 521 -4.12 14.08 -35.26
C PHE A 521 -3.59 14.76 -36.52
N VAL A 522 -2.75 15.77 -36.34
CA VAL A 522 -1.89 16.32 -37.40
C VAL A 522 -0.43 16.15 -36.99
N SER A 523 0.40 15.68 -37.91
CA SER A 523 1.86 15.59 -37.78
C SER A 523 2.54 16.37 -38.91
N LEU A 524 3.77 16.81 -38.67
CA LEU A 524 4.56 17.60 -39.62
C LEU A 524 5.77 16.83 -40.10
N LEU A 525 5.91 16.74 -41.42
CA LEU A 525 7.06 16.17 -42.10
C LEU A 525 7.81 17.24 -42.88
N SER A 526 9.13 17.03 -43.02
CA SER A 526 10.00 17.86 -43.86
C SER A 526 9.61 17.72 -45.35
N PRO A 527 10.04 18.65 -46.23
CA PRO A 527 9.88 18.49 -47.68
C PRO A 527 10.56 17.22 -48.23
N ASN A 528 11.50 16.64 -47.48
CA ASN A 528 12.13 15.38 -47.84
C ASN A 528 11.36 14.16 -47.32
N GLY A 529 10.37 14.32 -46.44
CA GLY A 529 9.56 13.23 -45.87
C GLY A 529 9.99 12.78 -44.47
N ASP A 530 10.92 13.49 -43.83
CA ASP A 530 11.39 13.17 -42.48
C ASP A 530 10.41 13.67 -41.42
N MET A 531 10.12 12.87 -40.39
CA MET A 531 9.30 13.29 -39.26
C MET A 531 9.95 14.48 -38.54
N ARG A 532 9.27 15.64 -38.52
CA ARG A 532 9.73 16.82 -37.77
C ARG A 532 9.08 16.90 -36.41
N ARG A 533 7.75 16.81 -36.37
CA ARG A 533 6.96 16.84 -35.13
C ARG A 533 5.75 15.92 -35.28
N GLU A 534 5.64 14.96 -34.37
CA GLU A 534 4.52 14.02 -34.33
C GLU A 534 3.38 14.56 -33.44
N LYS A 535 2.13 14.39 -33.89
CA LYS A 535 0.90 14.78 -33.15
C LYS A 535 0.92 16.22 -32.63
N VAL A 536 1.26 17.17 -33.51
CA VAL A 536 1.28 18.60 -33.17
C VAL A 536 -0.10 19.20 -32.91
N ILE A 537 -1.15 18.56 -33.44
CA ILE A 537 -2.54 18.89 -33.15
C ILE A 537 -3.27 17.59 -32.81
N GLU A 538 -4.05 17.62 -31.74
CA GLU A 538 -5.05 16.62 -31.39
C GLU A 538 -6.43 17.27 -31.45
N PHE A 539 -7.40 16.59 -32.08
CA PHE A 539 -8.75 17.12 -32.25
C PHE A 539 -9.82 16.02 -32.18
N PRO A 540 -11.02 16.33 -31.63
CA PRO A 540 -12.13 15.39 -31.61
C PRO A 540 -12.65 15.19 -33.03
N THR A 541 -13.06 13.96 -33.38
CA THR A 541 -13.73 13.70 -34.66
C THR A 541 -15.17 13.26 -34.44
N SER A 542 -16.07 13.68 -35.33
CA SER A 542 -17.49 13.28 -35.28
C SER A 542 -17.72 11.92 -35.95
N TYR A 543 -18.71 11.16 -35.47
CA TYR A 543 -19.15 9.88 -36.06
C TYR A 543 -19.69 10.03 -37.50
N LEU A 544 -20.08 11.25 -37.91
CA LEU A 544 -20.48 11.57 -39.28
C LEU A 544 -19.29 11.58 -40.26
N TYR A 545 -18.06 11.49 -39.75
CA TYR A 545 -16.86 11.56 -40.54
C TYR A 545 -16.44 10.18 -41.08
N ARG A 546 -17.12 9.71 -42.14
CA ARG A 546 -16.74 8.44 -42.81
C ARG A 546 -15.44 8.56 -43.62
N TYR A 547 -15.06 9.77 -44.04
CA TYR A 547 -13.94 10.01 -44.94
C TYR A 547 -12.60 10.25 -44.22
N HIS A 548 -11.51 10.32 -44.99
CA HIS A 548 -10.15 10.59 -44.51
C HIS A 548 -10.05 12.03 -44.00
N PRO A 549 -9.55 12.29 -42.76
CA PRO A 549 -9.47 13.64 -42.21
C PRO A 549 -8.51 14.47 -43.04
N ARG A 550 -8.90 15.69 -43.39
CA ARG A 550 -8.09 16.64 -44.19
C ARG A 550 -7.94 17.93 -43.40
N CYS A 551 -6.76 18.52 -43.50
CA CYS A 551 -6.51 19.90 -43.08
C CYS A 551 -6.17 20.75 -44.30
N VAL A 552 -6.28 22.06 -44.14
CA VAL A 552 -5.76 23.06 -45.09
C VAL A 552 -4.89 24.04 -44.34
N VAL A 553 -3.84 24.52 -44.99
CA VAL A 553 -2.87 25.47 -44.43
C VAL A 553 -2.86 26.70 -45.31
N PRO A 554 -3.83 27.62 -45.14
CA PRO A 554 -3.96 28.79 -46.01
C PRO A 554 -2.75 29.72 -45.94
N VAL A 555 -2.13 29.80 -44.77
CA VAL A 555 -0.87 30.52 -44.52
C VAL A 555 -0.01 29.71 -43.54
N PRO A 556 1.33 29.81 -43.62
CA PRO A 556 2.22 29.17 -42.66
C PRO A 556 1.80 29.46 -41.21
N GLY A 557 1.76 28.43 -40.38
CA GLY A 557 1.35 28.54 -38.98
C GLY A 557 -0.17 28.64 -38.74
N THR A 558 -1.04 28.55 -39.76
CA THR A 558 -2.49 28.42 -39.55
C THR A 558 -2.99 27.12 -40.14
N VAL A 559 -3.50 26.22 -39.30
CA VAL A 559 -4.04 24.92 -39.73
C VAL A 559 -5.55 24.90 -39.48
N ILE A 560 -6.33 24.64 -40.52
CA ILE A 560 -7.78 24.54 -40.43
C ILE A 560 -8.18 23.09 -40.69
N ILE A 561 -8.95 22.54 -39.77
CA ILE A 561 -9.36 21.13 -39.78
C ILE A 561 -10.87 21.06 -39.78
N LEU A 562 -11.42 20.20 -40.64
CA LEU A 562 -12.83 19.85 -40.59
C LEU A 562 -13.01 18.57 -39.78
N ASN A 563 -13.63 18.66 -38.61
CA ASN A 563 -13.86 17.50 -37.75
C ASN A 563 -15.19 16.76 -38.03
N GLY A 564 -15.98 17.25 -38.99
CA GLY A 564 -17.26 16.73 -39.44
C GLY A 564 -18.47 17.59 -39.13
N ASN A 565 -18.44 18.39 -38.06
CA ASN A 565 -19.52 19.33 -37.72
C ASN A 565 -19.03 20.77 -37.56
N ALA A 566 -17.71 21.00 -37.50
CA ALA A 566 -17.12 22.31 -37.37
C ALA A 566 -15.75 22.39 -38.07
N LEU A 567 -15.38 23.61 -38.43
CA LEU A 567 -14.01 23.98 -38.75
C LEU A 567 -13.31 24.36 -37.44
N LEU A 568 -12.21 23.69 -37.15
CA LEU A 568 -11.33 23.96 -36.02
C LEU A 568 -10.11 24.72 -36.55
N ILE A 569 -9.90 25.93 -36.06
CA ILE A 569 -8.81 26.80 -36.49
C ILE A 569 -7.72 26.77 -35.42
N TYR A 570 -6.57 26.24 -35.81
CA TYR A 570 -5.37 26.21 -34.99
C TYR A 570 -4.36 27.23 -35.50
N LYS A 571 -3.73 27.94 -34.58
CA LYS A 571 -2.59 28.80 -34.88
C LYS A 571 -1.35 28.29 -34.17
N GLU A 572 -0.25 28.30 -34.91
CA GLU A 572 1.06 28.07 -34.35
C GLU A 572 1.42 29.25 -33.46
N ILE A 573 1.81 28.91 -32.24
CA ILE A 573 2.31 29.83 -31.26
C ILE A 573 3.79 29.51 -31.11
N PRO A 574 4.69 30.48 -31.35
CA PRO A 574 6.13 30.25 -31.22
C PRO A 574 6.49 29.96 -29.77
N GLY A 575 7.44 29.05 -29.58
CA GLY A 575 8.13 28.80 -28.32
C GLY A 575 9.39 29.64 -28.19
N VAL A 576 9.99 29.62 -26.99
CA VAL A 576 11.19 30.43 -26.70
C VAL A 576 12.35 30.08 -27.64
N CYS A 577 12.50 28.79 -27.95
CA CYS A 577 13.56 28.31 -28.83
C CYS A 577 13.38 28.76 -30.29
N ASP A 578 12.16 29.11 -30.70
CA ASP A 578 11.89 29.52 -32.08
C ASP A 578 12.24 30.99 -32.35
N LEU A 579 12.40 31.81 -31.29
CA LEU A 579 12.84 33.19 -31.40
C LEU A 579 14.36 33.33 -31.61
N LEU A 580 15.09 32.22 -31.64
CA LEU A 580 16.53 32.18 -31.91
C LEU A 580 16.87 32.42 -33.39
N ASN A 581 15.92 32.22 -34.30
CA ASN A 581 16.13 32.16 -35.75
C ASN A 581 15.61 33.40 -36.47
#